data_AF-A0A2P8VLF3-F1
#
_entry.id   AF-A0A2P8VLF3-F1
#
_cell.length_a   1.000
_cell.length_b   1.000
_cell.length_c   1.000
_cell.angle_alpha   90.00
_cell.angle_beta   90.00
_cell.angle_gamma   90.00
#
_symmetry.space_group_name_H-M   'P 1'
#
loop_
_entity.id
_entity.type
_entity.pdbx_description
1 polymer ?
#
loop_
_entity_poly.entity_id
_entity_poly.type
_entity_poly.pdbx_seq_one_letter_code
_entity_poly.pdbx_strand_id
1 'polypeptide(L)'
;MSSSKEFLLSVYERCNEHLKDQSTKRDQAIAFYLVVLSFYFGSYGNISKILNSPYSPLMFNIVMILVSGMTIRTLAGLRSWHMQYTNSVLFLNNIIMREVFDPADIKAEAQAFYARVDATLQARPLRKLFEGIENRVILGMTLISGLPAAMLVKEVLLMLKFSHKELAFIFEISAYLIYVLYYLRSTIMVIRSSGKYQTWIVNFG
;
A
#
# COMPACT_ATOMS: atom_id res chain seq x y z
N MET A 1 20.99 -20.96 29.63
CA MET A 1 20.85 -20.19 28.37
C MET A 1 21.04 -18.73 28.74
N SER A 2 21.88 -17.96 28.03
CA SER A 2 22.18 -16.57 28.39
C SER A 2 20.94 -15.68 28.23
N SER A 3 20.73 -14.72 29.15
CA SER A 3 19.56 -13.82 29.13
C SER A 3 19.41 -13.08 27.78
N SER A 4 20.51 -12.87 27.08
CA SER A 4 20.54 -12.29 25.73
C SER A 4 19.80 -13.14 24.69
N LYS A 5 19.86 -14.47 24.78
CA LYS A 5 19.16 -15.37 23.85
C LYS A 5 17.66 -15.40 24.11
N GLU A 6 17.25 -15.37 25.37
CA GLU A 6 15.84 -15.26 25.77
C GLU A 6 15.24 -13.91 25.35
N PHE A 7 15.99 -12.82 25.51
CA PHE A 7 15.59 -11.51 25.02
C PHE A 7 15.37 -11.50 23.50
N LEU A 8 16.31 -12.04 22.72
CA LEU A 8 16.18 -12.10 21.26
C LEU A 8 15.02 -12.99 20.80
N LEU A 9 14.74 -14.09 21.50
CA LEU A 9 13.57 -14.92 21.25
C LEU A 9 12.27 -14.15 21.50
N SER A 10 12.17 -13.40 22.60
CA SER A 10 11.00 -12.56 22.88
C SER A 10 10.79 -11.47 21.83
N VAL A 11 11.88 -10.90 21.31
CA VAL A 11 11.88 -9.90 20.24
C VAL A 11 11.44 -10.50 18.91
N TYR A 12 11.89 -11.72 18.60
CA TYR A 12 11.44 -12.49 17.45
C TYR A 12 9.94 -12.80 17.51
N GLU A 13 9.44 -13.26 18.66
CA GLU A 13 8.02 -13.56 18.87
C GLU A 13 7.15 -12.32 18.65
N ARG A 14 7.53 -11.17 19.24
CA ARG A 14 6.84 -9.90 19.02
C ARG A 14 6.82 -9.49 17.56
N CYS A 15 7.92 -9.64 16.82
CA CYS A 15 7.93 -9.36 15.38
C CYS A 15 6.91 -10.23 14.63
N ASN A 16 6.85 -11.52 14.97
CA ASN A 16 5.96 -12.47 14.33
C ASN A 16 4.48 -12.19 14.64
N GLU A 17 4.16 -11.78 15.86
CA GLU A 17 2.81 -11.33 16.24
C GLU A 17 2.41 -10.07 15.45
N HIS A 18 3.30 -9.08 15.37
CA HIS A 18 3.04 -7.86 14.59
C HIS A 18 2.83 -8.20 13.12
N LEU A 19 3.58 -9.13 12.51
CA LEU A 19 3.37 -9.58 11.13
C LEU A 19 1.95 -10.12 10.91
N LYS A 20 1.43 -10.92 11.84
CA LYS A 20 0.06 -11.47 11.78
C LYS A 20 -0.99 -10.37 11.85
N ASP A 21 -0.85 -9.45 12.81
CA ASP A 21 -1.78 -8.33 12.99
C ASP A 21 -1.86 -7.42 11.75
N GLN A 22 -0.73 -7.17 11.08
CA GLN A 22 -0.70 -6.37 9.86
C GLN A 22 -1.48 -7.02 8.72
N SER A 23 -1.42 -8.35 8.60
CA SER A 23 -2.18 -9.10 7.59
C SER A 23 -3.69 -8.98 7.82
N THR A 24 -4.15 -9.06 9.08
CA THR A 24 -5.57 -8.88 9.42
C THR A 24 -6.05 -7.45 9.12
N LYS A 25 -5.27 -6.43 9.48
CA LYS A 25 -5.62 -5.02 9.19
C LYS A 25 -5.72 -4.73 7.69
N ARG A 26 -4.84 -5.35 6.89
CA ARG A 26 -4.90 -5.29 5.42
C ARG A 26 -6.23 -5.82 4.90
N ASP A 27 -6.63 -7.01 5.34
CA ASP A 27 -7.84 -7.66 4.84
C ASP A 27 -9.11 -6.90 5.27
N GLN A 28 -9.12 -6.33 6.47
CA GLN A 28 -10.17 -5.42 6.93
C GLN A 28 -10.27 -4.16 6.05
N ALA A 29 -9.14 -3.53 5.71
CA ALA A 29 -9.13 -2.35 4.85
C ALA A 29 -9.63 -2.66 3.42
N ILE A 30 -9.25 -3.82 2.88
CA ILE A 30 -9.75 -4.28 1.57
C ILE A 30 -11.26 -4.52 1.63
N ALA A 31 -11.74 -5.27 2.61
CA ALA A 31 -13.15 -5.59 2.76
C ALA A 31 -14.01 -4.32 2.92
N PHE A 32 -13.58 -3.40 3.78
CA PHE A 32 -14.22 -2.09 3.95
C PHE A 32 -14.34 -1.36 2.61
N TYR A 33 -13.25 -1.24 1.86
CA TYR A 33 -13.26 -0.53 0.59
C TYR A 33 -14.14 -1.21 -0.46
N LEU A 34 -14.14 -2.55 -0.54
CA LEU A 34 -15.02 -3.27 -1.46
C LEU A 34 -16.50 -3.05 -1.14
N VAL A 35 -16.86 -2.96 0.14
CA VAL A 35 -18.23 -2.61 0.57
C VAL A 35 -18.57 -1.18 0.13
N VAL A 36 -17.72 -0.20 0.42
CA VAL A 36 -17.93 1.21 0.01
C VAL A 36 -18.05 1.33 -1.51
N LEU A 37 -17.20 0.63 -2.25
CA LEU A 37 -17.23 0.62 -3.71
C LEU A 37 -18.52 -0.05 -4.25
N SER A 38 -19.00 -1.10 -3.60
CA SER A 38 -20.26 -1.75 -3.97
C SER A 38 -21.44 -0.80 -3.77
N PHE A 39 -21.47 -0.07 -2.66
CA PHE A 39 -22.44 1.00 -2.43
C PHE A 39 -22.35 2.11 -3.49
N TYR A 40 -21.12 2.48 -3.88
CA TYR A 40 -20.89 3.45 -4.96
C TYR A 40 -21.56 3.01 -6.25
N PHE A 41 -21.26 1.80 -6.75
CA PHE A 41 -21.88 1.30 -7.98
C PHE A 41 -23.39 1.12 -7.86
N GLY A 42 -23.88 0.61 -6.73
CA GLY A 42 -25.30 0.39 -6.50
C GLY A 42 -26.12 1.67 -6.39
N SER A 43 -25.52 2.76 -5.90
CA SER A 43 -26.23 4.02 -5.64
C SER A 43 -26.00 5.08 -6.72
N TYR A 44 -24.99 4.92 -7.60
CA TYR A 44 -24.55 5.97 -8.53
C TYR A 44 -25.69 6.56 -9.37
N GLY A 45 -26.53 5.70 -9.97
CA GLY A 45 -27.63 6.14 -10.84
C GLY A 45 -28.75 6.90 -10.11
N ASN A 46 -28.84 6.79 -8.79
CA ASN A 46 -29.89 7.40 -7.98
C ASN A 46 -29.38 8.51 -7.05
N ILE A 47 -28.07 8.78 -7.02
CA ILE A 47 -27.47 9.70 -6.04
C ILE A 47 -28.02 11.12 -6.14
N SER A 48 -28.33 11.58 -7.36
CA SER A 48 -28.95 12.88 -7.63
C SER A 48 -30.35 13.02 -7.06
N LYS A 49 -31.12 11.93 -7.06
CA LYS A 49 -32.45 11.87 -6.46
C LYS A 49 -32.38 11.78 -4.94
N ILE A 50 -31.42 11.03 -4.41
CA ILE A 50 -31.25 10.84 -2.97
C ILE A 50 -30.83 12.15 -2.29
N LEU A 51 -29.91 12.91 -2.91
CA LEU A 51 -29.34 14.12 -2.34
C LEU A 51 -30.00 15.41 -2.85
N ASN A 52 -31.08 15.30 -3.64
CA ASN A 52 -31.83 16.43 -4.21
C ASN A 52 -30.94 17.54 -4.81
N SER A 53 -29.82 17.16 -5.43
CA SER A 53 -28.84 18.10 -5.95
C SER A 53 -28.23 17.60 -7.26
N PRO A 54 -28.18 18.44 -8.31
CA PRO A 54 -27.54 18.08 -9.58
C PRO A 54 -26.02 17.93 -9.46
N TYR A 55 -25.39 18.49 -8.42
CA TYR A 55 -23.95 18.39 -8.18
C TYR A 55 -23.54 17.17 -7.35
N SER A 56 -24.51 16.41 -6.84
CA SER A 56 -24.24 15.26 -5.98
C SER A 56 -23.43 14.14 -6.63
N PRO A 57 -23.56 13.80 -7.94
CA PRO A 57 -22.68 12.80 -8.56
C PRO A 57 -21.22 13.26 -8.58
N LEU A 58 -20.97 14.56 -8.80
CA LEU A 58 -19.64 15.15 -8.80
C LEU A 58 -19.00 15.06 -7.41
N MET A 59 -19.74 15.46 -6.37
CA MET A 59 -19.29 15.33 -4.98
C MET A 59 -19.04 13.87 -4.58
N PHE A 60 -19.91 12.96 -5.01
CA PHE A 60 -19.77 11.53 -4.70
C PHE A 60 -18.50 10.94 -5.33
N ASN A 61 -18.20 11.28 -6.58
CA ASN A 61 -16.95 10.90 -7.24
C ASN A 61 -15.71 11.45 -6.52
N ILE A 62 -15.73 12.71 -6.08
CA ILE A 62 -14.62 13.31 -5.32
C ILE A 62 -14.38 12.55 -4.01
N VAL A 63 -15.45 12.29 -3.25
CA VAL A 63 -15.36 11.53 -1.99
C VAL A 63 -14.79 10.14 -2.24
N MET A 64 -15.26 9.46 -3.29
CA MET A 64 -14.74 8.14 -3.66
C MET A 64 -13.26 8.19 -4.03
N ILE A 65 -12.82 9.15 -4.84
CA ILE A 65 -11.40 9.35 -5.17
C ILE A 65 -10.55 9.50 -3.90
N LEU A 66 -11.03 10.25 -2.90
CA LEU A 66 -10.33 10.43 -1.63
C LEU A 66 -10.25 9.12 -0.83
N VAL A 67 -11.37 8.41 -0.67
CA VAL A 67 -11.44 7.12 0.05
C VAL A 67 -10.57 6.06 -0.63
N SER A 68 -10.62 5.99 -1.95
CA SER A 68 -9.77 5.13 -2.77
C SER A 68 -8.29 5.45 -2.56
N GLY A 69 -7.92 6.72 -2.59
CA GLY A 69 -6.56 7.18 -2.39
C GLY A 69 -6.01 6.85 -1.00
N MET A 70 -6.82 7.07 0.04
CA MET A 70 -6.49 6.68 1.42
C MET A 70 -6.28 5.17 1.51
N THR A 71 -7.19 4.37 0.93
CA THR A 71 -7.11 2.91 0.96
C THR A 71 -5.83 2.41 0.30
N ILE A 72 -5.49 2.89 -0.90
CA ILE A 72 -4.27 2.47 -1.61
C ILE A 72 -3.02 2.82 -0.80
N ARG A 73 -2.96 4.03 -0.22
CA ARG A 73 -1.84 4.45 0.64
C ARG A 73 -1.72 3.60 1.89
N THR A 74 -2.85 3.27 2.53
CA THR A 74 -2.87 2.36 3.69
C THR A 74 -2.33 0.99 3.30
N LEU A 75 -2.79 0.40 2.19
CA LEU A 75 -2.31 -0.91 1.76
C LEU A 75 -0.82 -0.90 1.39
N ALA A 76 -0.34 0.14 0.70
CA ALA A 76 1.08 0.31 0.41
C ALA A 76 1.92 0.48 1.70
N GLY A 77 1.40 1.22 2.67
CA GLY A 77 2.00 1.37 3.99
C GLY A 77 2.11 0.04 4.73
N LEU A 78 0.99 -0.68 4.86
CA LEU A 78 0.95 -2.01 5.48
C LEU A 78 1.94 -2.98 4.80
N ARG A 79 2.04 -2.93 3.47
CA ARG A 79 3.03 -3.73 2.73
C ARG A 79 4.48 -3.37 3.08
N SER A 80 4.79 -2.07 3.16
CA SER A 80 6.11 -1.59 3.59
C SER A 80 6.44 -2.08 5.00
N TRP A 81 5.49 -1.96 5.94
CA TRP A 81 5.64 -2.46 7.31
C TRP A 81 5.87 -3.97 7.33
N HIS A 82 5.09 -4.75 6.58
CA HIS A 82 5.23 -6.20 6.48
C HIS A 82 6.63 -6.61 6.01
N MET A 83 7.19 -5.89 5.03
CA MET A 83 8.57 -6.09 4.56
C MET A 83 9.61 -5.78 5.64
N GLN A 84 9.48 -4.65 6.34
CA GLN A 84 10.42 -4.25 7.39
C GLN A 84 10.47 -5.27 8.52
N TYR A 85 9.31 -5.76 8.98
CA TYR A 85 9.24 -6.79 10.00
C TYR A 85 9.79 -8.14 9.53
N THR A 86 9.51 -8.56 8.28
CA THR A 86 10.06 -9.81 7.73
C THR A 86 11.59 -9.75 7.68
N ASN A 87 12.15 -8.63 7.22
CA ASN A 87 13.61 -8.43 7.20
C ASN A 87 14.20 -8.43 8.62
N SER A 88 13.50 -7.85 9.58
CA SER A 88 13.90 -7.86 11.00
C SER A 88 13.94 -9.29 11.56
N VAL A 89 12.91 -10.09 11.27
CA VAL A 89 12.84 -11.51 11.66
C VAL A 89 13.98 -12.33 11.04
N LEU A 90 14.25 -12.15 9.75
CA LEU A 90 15.34 -12.83 9.06
C LEU A 90 16.70 -12.50 9.68
N PHE A 91 16.93 -11.23 10.00
CA PHE A 91 18.15 -10.78 10.66
C PHE A 91 18.28 -11.37 12.07
N LEU A 92 17.22 -11.32 12.88
CA LEU A 92 17.20 -11.88 14.23
C LEU A 92 17.45 -13.39 14.23
N ASN A 93 16.86 -14.12 13.29
CA ASN A 93 17.06 -15.57 13.16
C ASN A 93 18.55 -15.90 12.92
N ASN A 94 19.22 -15.14 12.03
CA ASN A 94 20.65 -15.32 11.77
C ASN A 94 21.51 -15.09 13.02
N ILE A 95 21.11 -14.14 13.88
CA ILE A 95 21.83 -13.85 15.13
C ILE A 95 21.55 -14.91 16.20
N ILE A 96 20.29 -15.33 16.38
CA ILE A 96 19.90 -16.32 17.41
C ILE A 96 20.60 -17.67 17.20
N MET A 97 20.93 -17.99 15.95
CA MET A 97 21.67 -19.21 15.58
C MET A 97 23.17 -19.16 15.94
N ARG A 98 23.69 -18.03 16.43
CA ARG A 98 25.11 -17.92 16.83
C ARG A 98 25.37 -18.41 18.25
N GLU A 99 26.57 -18.94 18.45
CA GLU A 99 27.08 -19.38 19.76
C GLU A 99 27.70 -18.23 20.57
N VAL A 100 28.23 -17.20 19.90
CA VAL A 100 28.90 -16.04 20.53
C VAL A 100 28.18 -14.74 20.14
N PHE A 101 27.91 -13.89 21.14
CA PHE A 101 27.19 -12.63 20.99
C PHE A 101 28.12 -11.44 21.35
N ASP A 102 28.71 -10.80 20.33
CA ASP A 102 29.39 -9.51 20.50
C ASP A 102 28.46 -8.38 19.98
N PRO A 103 28.05 -7.42 20.83
CA PRO A 103 27.22 -6.28 20.44
C PRO A 103 27.80 -5.42 19.32
N ALA A 104 29.13 -5.24 19.25
CA ALA A 104 29.77 -4.41 18.23
C ALA A 104 29.67 -5.07 16.85
N ASP A 105 29.87 -6.38 16.79
CA ASP A 105 29.76 -7.18 15.57
C ASP A 105 28.30 -7.21 15.06
N ILE A 106 27.33 -7.35 15.97
CA ILE A 106 25.90 -7.34 15.65
C ILE A 106 25.50 -6.01 14.99
N LYS A 107 26.02 -4.88 15.48
CA LYS A 107 25.72 -3.55 14.94
C LYS A 107 26.28 -3.38 13.53
N ALA A 108 27.54 -3.76 13.30
CA ALA A 108 28.15 -3.69 11.98
C ALA A 108 27.42 -4.59 10.98
N GLU A 109 27.02 -5.78 11.41
CA GLU A 109 26.26 -6.71 10.57
C GLU A 109 24.86 -6.22 10.25
N ALA A 110 24.15 -5.61 11.21
CA ALA A 110 22.86 -4.98 10.98
C ALA A 110 22.96 -3.93 9.87
N GLN A 111 23.94 -3.03 9.96
CA GLN A 111 24.17 -2.01 8.93
C GLN A 111 24.43 -2.64 7.56
N ALA A 112 25.30 -3.66 7.50
CA ALA A 112 25.61 -4.36 6.26
C ALA A 112 24.41 -5.14 5.68
N PHE A 113 23.56 -5.71 6.54
CA PHE A 113 22.34 -6.41 6.12
C PHE A 113 21.33 -5.43 5.51
N TYR A 114 21.00 -4.34 6.21
CA TYR A 114 20.02 -3.38 5.72
C TYR A 114 20.51 -2.60 4.50
N ALA A 115 21.80 -2.31 4.40
CA ALA A 115 22.38 -1.72 3.18
C ALA A 115 22.20 -2.64 1.96
N ARG A 116 22.39 -3.97 2.13
CA ARG A 116 22.14 -4.96 1.07
C ARG A 116 20.67 -5.06 0.71
N VAL A 117 19.77 -5.02 1.71
CA VAL A 117 18.32 -5.03 1.50
C VAL A 117 17.88 -3.82 0.68
N ASP A 118 18.31 -2.61 1.05
CA ASP A 118 17.96 -1.38 0.31
C ASP A 118 18.49 -1.45 -1.13
N ALA A 119 19.77 -1.77 -1.32
CA ALA A 119 20.36 -1.89 -2.66
C ALA A 119 19.60 -2.91 -3.54
N THR A 120 19.21 -4.04 -2.97
CA THR A 120 18.42 -5.08 -3.67
C THR A 120 17.04 -4.57 -4.07
N LEU A 121 16.37 -3.81 -3.20
CA LEU A 121 15.04 -3.25 -3.47
C LEU A 121 15.08 -2.11 -4.49
N GLN A 122 16.12 -1.26 -4.46
CA GLN A 122 16.30 -0.20 -5.46
C GLN A 122 16.58 -0.78 -6.85
N ALA A 123 17.40 -1.83 -6.93
CA ALA A 123 17.76 -2.49 -8.19
C ALA A 123 16.66 -3.42 -8.73
N ARG A 124 15.60 -3.70 -7.95
CA ARG A 124 14.56 -4.65 -8.34
C ARG A 124 13.73 -4.10 -9.51
N PRO A 125 13.58 -4.87 -10.61
CA PRO A 125 12.78 -4.45 -11.76
C PRO A 125 11.30 -4.37 -11.38
N LEU A 126 10.55 -3.47 -12.03
CA LEU A 126 9.14 -3.21 -11.72
C LEU A 126 8.29 -4.47 -11.70
N ARG A 127 8.47 -5.37 -12.68
CA ARG A 127 7.75 -6.65 -12.74
C ARG A 127 7.90 -7.46 -11.45
N LYS A 128 9.11 -7.52 -10.90
CA LYS A 128 9.41 -8.25 -9.67
C LYS A 128 8.95 -7.53 -8.40
N LEU A 129 8.62 -6.23 -8.48
CA LEU A 129 8.00 -5.49 -7.37
C LEU A 129 6.51 -5.79 -7.26
N PHE A 130 5.86 -6.23 -8.34
CA PHE A 130 4.47 -6.68 -8.35
C PHE A 130 4.32 -8.20 -8.27
N GLU A 131 5.41 -8.93 -8.03
CA GLU A 131 5.35 -10.35 -7.68
C GLU A 131 4.86 -10.51 -6.23
N GLY A 132 4.08 -11.56 -5.98
CA GLY A 132 3.46 -11.82 -4.68
C GLY A 132 1.99 -11.39 -4.60
N ILE A 133 1.22 -12.14 -3.80
CA ILE A 133 -0.24 -11.96 -3.68
C ILE A 133 -0.57 -10.55 -3.19
N GLU A 134 0.13 -10.05 -2.16
CA GLU A 134 -0.12 -8.71 -1.59
C GLU A 134 0.01 -7.60 -2.63
N ASN A 135 1.08 -7.64 -3.43
CA ASN A 135 1.34 -6.61 -4.44
C ASN A 135 0.34 -6.68 -5.60
N ARG A 136 -0.12 -7.88 -5.97
CA ARG A 136 -1.19 -8.07 -6.97
C ARG A 136 -2.53 -7.56 -6.47
N VAL A 137 -2.83 -7.75 -5.18
CA VAL A 137 -4.04 -7.21 -4.56
C VAL A 137 -3.99 -5.68 -4.57
N ILE A 138 -2.87 -5.05 -4.19
CA ILE A 138 -2.71 -3.59 -4.26
C ILE A 138 -2.89 -3.07 -5.70
N LEU A 139 -2.30 -3.77 -6.67
CA LEU A 139 -2.49 -3.46 -8.10
C LEU A 139 -3.96 -3.53 -8.51
N GLY A 140 -4.65 -4.63 -8.19
CA GLY A 140 -6.08 -4.80 -8.49
C GLY A 140 -6.94 -3.69 -7.86
N MET A 141 -6.69 -3.38 -6.58
CA MET A 141 -7.37 -2.30 -5.88
C MET A 141 -7.11 -0.94 -6.54
N THR A 142 -5.88 -0.67 -6.99
CA THR A 142 -5.52 0.57 -7.70
C THR A 142 -6.25 0.70 -9.03
N LEU A 143 -6.34 -0.40 -9.80
CA LEU A 143 -7.02 -0.42 -11.10
C LEU A 143 -8.53 -0.16 -10.95
N ILE A 144 -9.18 -0.80 -9.99
CA ILE A 144 -10.62 -0.62 -9.75
C ILE A 144 -10.90 0.80 -9.21
N SER A 145 -10.01 1.32 -8.37
CA SER A 145 -10.10 2.65 -7.78
C SER A 145 -9.95 3.81 -8.77
N GLY A 146 -9.51 3.56 -10.01
CA GLY A 146 -9.45 4.60 -11.04
C GLY A 146 -10.82 4.95 -11.62
N LEU A 147 -11.84 4.11 -11.45
CA LEU A 147 -13.15 4.29 -12.08
C LEU A 147 -13.87 5.58 -11.61
N PRO A 148 -13.89 5.95 -10.32
CA PRO A 148 -14.43 7.24 -9.88
C PRO A 148 -13.74 8.46 -10.51
N ALA A 149 -12.45 8.38 -10.86
CA ALA A 149 -11.73 9.47 -11.52
C ALA A 149 -12.21 9.67 -12.97
N ALA A 150 -12.45 8.58 -13.72
CA ALA A 150 -13.04 8.66 -15.05
C ALA A 150 -14.48 9.20 -14.99
N MET A 151 -15.27 8.69 -14.04
CA MET A 151 -16.66 9.13 -13.83
C MET A 151 -16.72 10.61 -13.44
N LEU A 152 -15.79 11.11 -12.63
CA LEU A 152 -15.72 12.54 -12.30
C LEU A 152 -15.59 13.40 -13.56
N VAL A 153 -14.68 13.03 -14.47
CA VAL A 153 -14.47 13.76 -15.72
C VAL A 153 -15.72 13.72 -16.60
N LYS A 154 -16.36 12.56 -16.69
CA LYS A 154 -17.64 12.42 -17.39
C LYS A 154 -18.69 13.39 -16.85
N GLU A 155 -18.89 13.45 -15.53
CA GLU A 155 -19.86 14.37 -14.91
C GLU A 155 -19.50 15.85 -15.18
N VAL A 156 -18.21 16.20 -15.11
CA VAL A 156 -17.74 17.56 -15.43
C VAL A 156 -18.04 17.92 -16.89
N LEU A 157 -17.73 17.03 -17.84
CA LEU A 157 -17.99 17.26 -19.26
C LEU A 157 -19.49 17.37 -19.57
N LEU A 158 -20.33 16.58 -18.89
CA LEU A 158 -21.79 16.68 -18.99
C LEU A 158 -22.30 18.02 -18.48
N MET A 159 -21.77 18.52 -17.35
CA MET A 159 -22.13 19.84 -16.82
C MET A 159 -21.71 20.98 -17.76
N LEU A 160 -20.56 20.83 -18.42
CA LEU A 160 -20.07 21.77 -19.44
C LEU A 160 -20.79 21.64 -20.79
N LYS A 161 -21.76 20.72 -20.91
CA LYS A 161 -22.49 20.41 -22.15
C LYS A 161 -21.56 20.09 -23.33
N PHE A 162 -20.44 19.42 -23.04
CA PHE A 162 -19.46 19.07 -24.04
C PHE A 162 -20.03 18.05 -25.04
N SER A 163 -20.01 18.37 -26.33
CA SER A 163 -20.73 17.62 -27.38
C SER A 163 -19.90 16.54 -28.08
N HIS A 164 -18.56 16.66 -28.07
CA HIS A 164 -17.66 15.75 -28.80
C HIS A 164 -17.41 14.45 -28.03
N LYS A 165 -18.18 13.40 -28.35
CA LYS A 165 -18.12 12.11 -27.65
C LYS A 165 -16.75 11.43 -27.68
N GLU A 166 -16.03 11.50 -28.80
CA GLU A 166 -14.70 10.89 -28.93
C GLU A 166 -13.67 11.57 -28.02
N LEU A 167 -13.66 12.90 -28.02
CA LEU A 167 -12.79 13.69 -27.14
C LEU A 167 -13.15 13.48 -25.66
N ALA A 168 -14.44 13.37 -25.33
CA ALA A 168 -14.89 13.07 -23.96
C ALA A 168 -14.33 11.73 -23.47
N PHE A 169 -14.41 10.70 -24.31
CA PHE A 169 -13.88 9.37 -23.99
C PHE A 169 -12.36 9.39 -23.80
N ILE A 170 -11.63 10.17 -24.62
CA ILE A 170 -10.18 10.35 -24.44
C ILE A 170 -9.87 11.01 -23.09
N PHE A 171 -10.63 12.03 -22.67
CA PHE A 171 -10.45 12.66 -21.37
C PHE A 171 -10.73 11.70 -20.20
N GLU A 172 -11.78 10.89 -20.29
CA GLU A 172 -12.12 9.87 -19.28
C GLU A 172 -10.98 8.84 -19.13
N ILE A 173 -10.49 8.28 -20.24
CA ILE A 173 -9.36 7.34 -20.24
C ILE A 173 -8.10 8.00 -19.69
N SER A 174 -7.82 9.23 -20.12
CA SER A 174 -6.63 9.95 -19.67
C SER A 174 -6.64 10.15 -18.16
N ALA A 175 -7.79 10.54 -17.59
CA ALA A 175 -7.95 10.70 -16.15
C ALA A 175 -7.79 9.38 -15.40
N TYR A 176 -8.37 8.29 -15.91
CA TYR A 176 -8.17 6.95 -15.38
C TYR A 176 -6.68 6.56 -15.34
N LEU A 177 -5.98 6.70 -16.49
CA LEU A 177 -4.58 6.34 -16.61
C LEU A 177 -3.68 7.20 -15.71
N ILE A 178 -3.92 8.51 -15.65
CA ILE A 178 -3.17 9.42 -14.77
C ILE A 178 -3.35 8.98 -13.31
N TYR A 179 -4.59 8.70 -12.89
CA TYR A 179 -4.89 8.24 -11.53
C TYR A 179 -4.14 6.94 -11.21
N VAL A 180 -4.27 5.93 -12.07
CA VAL A 180 -3.63 4.62 -11.88
C VAL A 180 -2.11 4.76 -11.84
N LEU A 181 -1.51 5.47 -12.80
CA LEU A 181 -0.07 5.67 -12.85
C LEU A 181 0.47 6.42 -11.64
N TYR A 182 -0.27 7.43 -11.16
CA TYR A 182 0.08 8.16 -9.95
C TYR A 182 0.14 7.25 -8.72
N TYR A 183 -0.90 6.45 -8.49
CA TYR A 183 -0.96 5.56 -7.33
C TYR A 183 -0.03 4.34 -7.45
N LEU A 184 0.21 3.84 -8.66
CA LEU A 184 1.24 2.83 -8.89
C LEU A 184 2.63 3.37 -8.57
N ARG A 185 2.96 4.57 -9.05
CA ARG A 185 4.23 5.23 -8.72
C ARG A 185 4.36 5.46 -7.22
N SER A 186 3.30 5.96 -6.56
CA SER A 186 3.27 6.14 -5.11
C SER A 186 3.55 4.83 -4.37
N THR A 187 2.92 3.73 -4.78
CA THR A 187 3.10 2.40 -4.19
C THR A 187 4.54 1.91 -4.36
N ILE A 188 5.10 2.04 -5.57
CA ILE A 188 6.49 1.68 -5.86
C ILE A 188 7.46 2.47 -4.96
N MET A 189 7.24 3.78 -4.80
CA MET A 189 8.08 4.61 -3.95
C MET A 189 8.02 4.17 -2.48
N VAL A 190 6.82 3.86 -1.96
CA VAL A 190 6.64 3.36 -0.59
C VAL A 190 7.36 2.03 -0.40
N ILE A 191 7.15 1.06 -1.31
CA ILE A 191 7.81 -0.26 -1.25
C ILE A 191 9.34 -0.11 -1.31
N ARG A 192 9.87 0.71 -2.22
CA ARG A 192 11.32 0.93 -2.31
C ARG A 192 11.88 1.63 -1.07
N SER A 193 11.14 2.56 -0.49
CA SER A 193 11.57 3.24 0.74
C SER A 193 11.64 2.29 1.94
N SER A 194 10.88 1.19 1.93
CA SER A 194 10.87 0.21 3.03
C SER A 194 12.25 -0.38 3.33
N GLY A 195 13.14 -0.49 2.34
CA GLY A 195 14.50 -1.01 2.52
C GLY A 195 15.39 -0.12 3.38
N LYS A 196 15.07 1.17 3.50
CA LYS A 196 15.86 2.15 4.26
C LYS A 196 15.54 2.14 5.76
N TYR A 197 14.40 1.58 6.15
CA TYR A 197 13.92 1.64 7.51
C TYR A 197 14.31 0.38 8.29
N GLN A 198 14.99 0.59 9.40
CA GLN A 198 15.14 -0.41 10.45
C GLN A 198 13.94 -0.28 11.39
N THR A 199 13.35 -1.40 11.80
CA THR A 199 12.32 -1.34 12.85
C THR A 199 12.98 -1.00 14.18
N TRP A 200 12.21 -0.39 15.10
CA TRP A 200 12.68 -0.08 16.46
C TRP A 200 13.20 -1.32 17.22
N ILE A 201 12.78 -2.51 16.79
CA ILE A 201 13.11 -3.80 17.38
C ILE A 201 14.56 -4.23 17.11
N VAL A 202 15.15 -3.74 16.03
CA VAL A 202 16.53 -4.06 15.57
C VAL A 202 17.44 -2.84 15.63
N ASN A 203 16.96 -1.77 16.25
CA ASN A 203 17.74 -0.58 16.52
C ASN A 203 18.55 -0.81 17.81
N PHE A 204 19.70 -1.47 17.66
CA PHE A 204 20.70 -1.60 18.74
C PHE A 204 21.46 -0.26 18.87
N GLY A 205 20.77 0.71 19.46
CA GLY A 205 21.36 1.99 19.90
C GLY A 205 22.51 1.75 20.84
#